data_AF-A0A257N7K4-F1
#
_entry.id   AF-A0A257N7K4-F1
#
_cell.length_a   1.000
_cell.length_b   1.000
_cell.length_c   1.000
_cell.angle_alpha   90.00
_cell.angle_beta   90.00
_cell.angle_gamma   90.00
#
_symmetry.space_group_name_H-M   'P 1'
#
loop_
_entity.id
_entity.type
_entity.pdbx_description
1 polymer ?
#
loop_
_entity_poly.entity_id
_entity_poly.type
_entity_poly.pdbx_seq_one_letter_code
_entity_poly.pdbx_strand_id
1 'polypeptide(L)'
;MLLTACTNTQNVKITSVAQELVTAIDILLEPDATMLQHAQVANARLLKVYPKGFALDTLHKPHITLIQRFVRTAHLDKAYAAVGNVLTSNKITDWKLKAFKYYYLPDKDIGVAGIVIEPTADLLKLQQELIDAVAPFTVKAGTAAAFATTTENSDIQPALIDYVAAFVPKSTGTRFNPHVTVGIASQDYLKGMLAEPFDEFIFSPAGASIYQLGSYGTAMKKLYVWNLSH
;
A
#
# COMPACT_ATOMS: atom_id res chain seq x y z
N MET A 1 -49.96 -51.14 26.98
CA MET A 1 -49.19 -49.96 27.45
C MET A 1 -47.99 -49.82 26.54
N LEU A 2 -47.96 -48.75 25.74
CA LEU A 2 -46.88 -47.73 25.65
C LEU A 2 -45.53 -48.31 25.17
N LEU A 3 -44.82 -47.81 24.16
CA LEU A 3 -44.87 -46.52 23.46
C LEU A 3 -44.00 -46.64 22.19
N THR A 4 -44.47 -46.01 21.12
CA THR A 4 -43.72 -45.61 19.93
C THR A 4 -42.56 -44.69 20.30
N ALA A 5 -41.41 -44.83 19.63
CA ALA A 5 -40.46 -43.73 19.46
C ALA A 5 -39.71 -43.88 18.12
N CYS A 6 -40.18 -43.15 17.11
CA CYS A 6 -39.42 -42.83 15.92
C CYS A 6 -38.27 -41.90 16.31
N THR A 7 -37.03 -42.22 15.93
CA THR A 7 -35.92 -41.24 15.96
C THR A 7 -35.56 -40.86 14.53
N ASN A 8 -36.04 -39.67 14.17
CA ASN A 8 -35.72 -38.94 12.97
C ASN A 8 -34.34 -38.29 13.15
N THR A 9 -33.29 -38.87 12.60
CA THR A 9 -31.97 -38.23 12.60
C THR A 9 -31.84 -37.44 11.31
N GLN A 10 -32.18 -36.15 11.37
CA GLN A 10 -31.92 -35.21 10.28
C GLN A 10 -30.40 -35.06 10.11
N ASN A 11 -29.89 -35.51 8.97
CA ASN A 11 -28.56 -35.16 8.49
C ASN A 11 -28.49 -33.65 8.25
N VAL A 12 -27.92 -32.91 9.20
CA VAL A 12 -27.52 -31.52 8.99
C VAL A 12 -26.40 -31.52 7.95
N LYS A 13 -26.76 -31.20 6.71
CA LYS A 13 -25.80 -30.75 5.70
C LYS A 13 -25.19 -29.45 6.21
N ILE A 14 -24.02 -29.54 6.83
CA ILE A 14 -23.14 -28.38 7.01
C ILE A 14 -22.72 -27.97 5.60
N THR A 15 -23.43 -26.98 5.04
CA THR A 15 -22.97 -26.28 3.86
C THR A 15 -21.77 -25.46 4.33
N SER A 16 -20.58 -25.85 3.89
CA SER A 16 -19.40 -24.99 4.02
C SER A 16 -19.73 -23.70 3.28
N VAL A 17 -19.91 -22.60 4.01
CA VAL A 17 -19.91 -21.28 3.38
C VAL A 17 -18.55 -21.19 2.69
N ALA A 18 -18.54 -21.16 1.35
CA ALA A 18 -17.30 -20.93 0.61
C ALA A 18 -16.69 -19.65 1.17
N GLN A 19 -15.51 -19.77 1.79
CA GLN A 19 -14.86 -18.63 2.40
C GLN A 19 -14.58 -17.62 1.28
N GLU A 20 -15.20 -16.46 1.40
CA GLU A 20 -15.07 -15.43 0.38
C GLU A 20 -13.61 -14.99 0.31
N LEU A 21 -13.05 -15.06 -0.90
CA LEU A 21 -11.67 -14.68 -1.13
C LEU A 21 -11.53 -13.16 -0.94
N VAL A 22 -10.44 -12.78 -0.28
CA VAL A 22 -10.09 -11.40 0.05
C VAL A 22 -8.72 -11.12 -0.53
N THR A 23 -8.49 -9.90 -1.00
CA THR A 23 -7.21 -9.41 -1.51
C THR A 23 -6.80 -8.18 -0.70
N ALA A 24 -5.58 -8.19 -0.17
CA ALA A 24 -4.95 -7.03 0.45
C ALA A 24 -4.40 -6.14 -0.68
N ILE A 25 -4.91 -4.93 -0.81
CA ILE A 25 -4.57 -4.02 -1.91
C ILE A 25 -3.81 -2.80 -1.42
N ASP A 26 -2.96 -2.27 -2.30
CA ASP A 26 -2.39 -0.92 -2.24
C ASP A 26 -2.78 -0.16 -3.50
N ILE A 27 -3.42 1.00 -3.34
CA ILE A 27 -3.65 1.97 -4.42
C ILE A 27 -2.61 3.06 -4.28
N LEU A 28 -1.82 3.26 -5.33
CA LEU A 28 -0.63 4.09 -5.28
C LEU A 28 -0.47 4.99 -6.51
N LEU A 29 0.30 6.06 -6.34
CA LEU A 29 0.81 6.88 -7.44
C LEU A 29 2.19 6.38 -7.86
N GLU A 30 2.41 6.33 -9.17
CA GLU A 30 3.72 6.13 -9.78
C GLU A 30 4.35 7.51 -10.00
N PRO A 31 5.51 7.82 -9.41
CA PRO A 31 6.14 9.12 -9.57
C PRO A 31 6.89 9.24 -10.92
N ASP A 32 7.10 10.47 -11.39
CA ASP A 32 7.87 10.73 -12.60
C ASP A 32 9.39 10.49 -12.46
N ALA A 33 10.11 10.65 -13.57
CA ALA A 33 11.55 10.44 -13.66
C ALA A 33 12.35 11.29 -12.66
N THR A 34 11.86 12.48 -12.27
CA THR A 34 12.55 13.36 -11.32
C THR A 34 12.62 12.69 -9.96
N MET A 35 11.46 12.31 -9.40
CA MET A 35 11.42 11.61 -8.12
C MET A 35 12.09 10.23 -8.19
N LEU A 36 11.99 9.52 -9.31
CA LEU A 36 12.70 8.25 -9.49
C LEU A 36 14.23 8.43 -9.39
N GLN A 37 14.79 9.48 -10.00
CA GLN A 37 16.21 9.78 -9.92
C GLN A 37 16.64 10.10 -8.47
N HIS A 38 15.89 10.96 -7.76
CA HIS A 38 16.17 11.28 -6.36
C HIS A 38 16.08 10.05 -5.45
N ALA A 39 15.06 9.21 -5.65
CA ALA A 39 14.89 7.96 -4.91
C ALA A 39 16.05 7.00 -5.15
N GLN A 40 16.52 6.85 -6.40
CA GLN A 40 17.67 6.01 -6.74
C GLN A 40 18.97 6.51 -6.12
N VAL A 41 19.21 7.83 -6.10
CA VAL A 41 20.40 8.41 -5.44
C VAL A 41 20.37 8.13 -3.93
N ALA A 42 19.22 8.34 -3.27
CA ALA A 42 19.05 8.05 -1.86
C ALA A 42 19.23 6.55 -1.56
N ASN A 43 18.65 5.67 -2.38
CA ASN A 43 18.79 4.23 -2.24
C ASN A 43 20.25 3.77 -2.41
N ALA A 44 20.96 4.27 -3.43
CA ALA A 44 22.37 3.95 -3.64
C ALA A 44 23.24 4.42 -2.46
N ARG A 45 22.92 5.57 -1.86
CA ARG A 45 23.58 6.04 -0.63
C ARG A 45 23.33 5.08 0.54
N LEU A 46 22.09 4.64 0.75
CA LEU A 46 21.72 3.74 1.85
C LEU A 46 22.34 2.35 1.69
N LEU A 47 22.35 1.80 0.47
CA LEU A 47 22.97 0.50 0.18
C LEU A 47 24.48 0.46 0.45
N LYS A 48 25.19 1.60 0.35
CA LYS A 48 26.62 1.66 0.71
C LYS A 48 26.86 1.41 2.20
N VAL A 49 25.95 1.85 3.07
CA VAL A 49 26.08 1.73 4.53
C VAL A 49 25.29 0.56 5.10
N TYR A 50 24.30 0.07 4.36
CA TYR A 50 23.50 -1.09 4.71
C TYR A 50 23.28 -1.99 3.48
N PRO A 51 24.30 -2.79 3.08
CA PRO A 51 24.24 -3.60 1.87
C PRO A 51 23.17 -4.71 1.88
N LYS A 52 22.62 -5.02 3.06
CA LYS A 52 21.53 -6.00 3.25
C LYS A 52 20.13 -5.39 3.02
N GLY A 53 20.04 -4.11 2.66
CA GLY A 53 18.78 -3.46 2.28
C GLY A 53 18.26 -3.96 0.93
N PHE A 54 17.25 -3.28 0.38
CA PHE A 54 16.73 -3.56 -0.96
C PHE A 54 17.18 -2.49 -1.96
N ALA A 55 17.40 -2.91 -3.20
CA ALA A 55 17.58 -2.00 -4.32
C ALA A 55 16.24 -1.56 -4.88
N LEU A 56 16.14 -0.32 -5.34
CA LEU A 56 14.98 0.13 -6.12
C LEU A 56 15.09 -0.41 -7.55
N ASP A 57 14.32 -1.45 -7.84
CA ASP A 57 14.34 -2.20 -9.10
C ASP A 57 12.93 -2.60 -9.55
N THR A 58 12.82 -3.60 -10.42
CA THR A 58 11.53 -4.09 -10.91
C THR A 58 10.68 -4.72 -9.81
N LEU A 59 11.29 -5.21 -8.73
CA LEU A 59 10.63 -5.81 -7.57
C LEU A 59 10.31 -4.77 -6.48
N HIS A 60 11.06 -3.67 -6.43
CA HIS A 60 10.83 -2.56 -5.48
C HIS A 60 10.74 -1.22 -6.20
N LYS A 61 9.63 -1.03 -6.93
CA LYS A 61 9.40 0.23 -7.65
C LYS A 61 9.08 1.35 -6.65
N PRO A 62 9.71 2.53 -6.78
CA PRO A 62 9.30 3.72 -6.03
C PRO A 62 7.83 4.05 -6.31
N HIS A 63 7.07 4.29 -5.26
CA HIS A 63 5.65 4.61 -5.34
C HIS A 63 5.22 5.43 -4.12
N ILE A 64 4.03 6.01 -4.21
CA ILE A 64 3.38 6.75 -3.13
C ILE A 64 2.06 6.06 -2.81
N THR A 65 1.99 5.36 -1.68
CA THR A 65 0.75 4.73 -1.21
C THR A 65 -0.29 5.81 -0.90
N LEU A 66 -1.47 5.70 -1.51
CA LEU A 66 -2.63 6.53 -1.19
C LEU A 66 -3.50 5.86 -0.14
N ILE A 67 -3.87 4.59 -0.37
CA ILE A 67 -4.63 3.78 0.58
C ILE A 67 -4.27 2.30 0.51
N GLN A 68 -4.32 1.62 1.64
CA GLN A 68 -4.31 0.16 1.72
C GLN A 68 -5.60 -0.36 2.34
N ARG A 69 -6.15 -1.46 1.79
CA ARG A 69 -7.43 -2.04 2.21
C ARG A 69 -7.48 -3.54 1.97
N PHE A 70 -8.38 -4.21 2.67
CA PHE A 70 -8.87 -5.53 2.27
C PHE A 70 -10.12 -5.39 1.40
N VAL A 71 -10.10 -6.01 0.22
CA VAL A 71 -11.19 -6.00 -0.77
C VAL A 71 -11.61 -7.42 -1.10
N ARG A 72 -12.92 -7.65 -1.27
CA ARG A 72 -13.43 -8.95 -1.76
C ARG A 72 -12.85 -9.21 -3.14
N THR A 73 -12.18 -10.34 -3.35
CA THR A 73 -11.49 -10.64 -4.62
C THR A 73 -12.47 -10.62 -5.79
N ALA A 74 -13.71 -11.10 -5.59
CA ALA A 74 -14.78 -11.07 -6.59
C ALA A 74 -15.24 -9.64 -6.98
N HIS A 75 -14.83 -8.61 -6.24
CA HIS A 75 -15.17 -7.20 -6.49
C HIS A 75 -13.99 -6.37 -6.99
N LEU A 76 -12.83 -6.99 -7.29
CA LEU A 76 -11.66 -6.26 -7.77
C LEU A 76 -11.94 -5.43 -9.03
N ASP A 77 -12.63 -5.99 -10.03
CA ASP A 77 -12.98 -5.23 -11.25
C ASP A 77 -13.86 -4.00 -10.95
N LYS A 78 -14.78 -4.12 -9.98
CA LYS A 78 -15.61 -2.99 -9.54
C LYS A 78 -14.77 -1.94 -8.83
N ALA A 79 -13.82 -2.35 -8.00
CA ALA A 79 -12.87 -1.45 -7.36
C ALA A 79 -11.99 -0.74 -8.41
N TYR A 80 -11.53 -1.44 -9.45
CA TYR A 80 -10.74 -0.84 -10.53
C TYR A 80 -11.51 0.26 -11.26
N ALA A 81 -12.77 -0.01 -11.59
CA ALA A 81 -13.64 0.97 -12.23
C ALA A 81 -13.90 2.20 -11.34
N ALA A 82 -14.20 1.97 -10.05
CA ALA A 82 -14.47 3.05 -9.10
C ALA A 82 -13.25 3.96 -8.90
N VAL A 83 -12.06 3.37 -8.74
CA VAL A 83 -10.81 4.13 -8.62
C VAL A 83 -10.47 4.86 -9.91
N GLY A 84 -10.66 4.24 -11.08
CA GLY A 84 -10.41 4.87 -12.37
C GLY A 84 -11.22 6.14 -12.58
N ASN A 85 -12.49 6.16 -12.16
CA ASN A 85 -13.34 7.34 -12.22
C ASN A 85 -12.83 8.48 -11.34
N VAL A 86 -12.37 8.16 -10.12
CA VAL A 86 -11.77 9.14 -9.20
C VAL A 86 -10.49 9.72 -9.79
N LEU A 87 -9.59 8.87 -10.29
CA LEU A 87 -8.31 9.31 -10.86
C LEU A 87 -8.50 10.22 -12.08
N THR A 88 -9.43 9.85 -12.98
CA THR A 88 -9.76 10.65 -14.17
C THR A 88 -10.30 12.02 -13.80
N SER A 89 -11.13 12.10 -12.76
CA SER A 89 -11.73 13.36 -12.29
C SER A 89 -10.71 14.31 -11.65
N ASN A 90 -9.63 13.78 -11.09
CA ASN A 90 -8.62 14.56 -10.38
C ASN A 90 -7.44 15.02 -11.25
N LYS A 91 -7.27 14.48 -12.47
CA LYS A 91 -6.17 14.81 -13.39
C LYS A 91 -4.79 14.79 -12.72
N ILE A 92 -4.51 13.71 -12.01
CA ILE A 92 -3.34 13.61 -11.12
C ILE A 92 -1.99 13.81 -11.82
N THR A 93 -1.92 13.63 -13.14
CA THR A 93 -0.72 13.84 -13.96
C THR A 93 -0.40 15.31 -14.19
N ASP A 94 -1.35 16.21 -14.00
CA ASP A 94 -1.16 17.67 -14.11
C ASP A 94 -0.57 18.28 -12.83
N TRP A 95 -0.55 17.51 -11.73
CA TRP A 95 -0.14 18.02 -10.43
C TRP A 95 1.36 18.29 -10.35
N LYS A 96 1.71 19.29 -9.55
CA LYS A 96 3.09 19.59 -9.13
C LYS A 96 3.18 19.40 -7.63
N LEU A 97 3.79 18.29 -7.22
CA LEU A 97 3.97 17.93 -5.83
C LEU A 97 5.38 18.29 -5.38
N LYS A 98 5.53 18.66 -4.11
CA LYS A 98 6.82 19.03 -3.53
C LYS A 98 7.34 17.93 -2.63
N ALA A 99 8.52 17.40 -2.94
CA ALA A 99 9.30 16.63 -1.99
C ALA A 99 10.11 17.58 -1.12
N PHE A 100 10.07 17.42 0.21
CA PHE A 100 10.59 18.48 1.11
C PHE A 100 11.49 17.99 2.26
N LYS A 101 11.54 16.70 2.54
CA LYS A 101 12.44 16.15 3.56
C LYS A 101 12.64 14.65 3.42
N TYR A 102 13.67 14.14 4.07
CA TYR A 102 13.72 12.74 4.47
C TYR A 102 12.91 12.51 5.75
N TYR A 103 12.41 11.28 5.90
CA TYR A 103 11.94 10.76 7.18
C TYR A 103 12.36 9.29 7.30
N TYR A 104 12.16 8.71 8.48
CA TYR A 104 12.19 7.25 8.59
C TYR A 104 11.13 6.73 9.58
N LEU A 105 10.69 5.50 9.35
CA LEU A 105 9.94 4.69 10.32
C LEU A 105 10.93 3.79 11.08
N PRO A 106 10.99 3.85 12.42
CA PRO A 106 11.86 2.96 13.19
C PRO A 106 11.34 1.52 13.17
N ASP A 107 12.25 0.56 13.02
CA ASP A 107 12.00 -0.88 13.21
C ASP A 107 13.21 -1.52 13.90
N LYS A 108 13.08 -1.81 15.21
CA LYS A 108 14.17 -2.31 16.05
C LYS A 108 15.44 -1.47 15.88
N ASP A 109 16.54 -2.06 15.41
CA ASP A 109 17.84 -1.37 15.26
C ASP A 109 17.99 -0.62 13.93
N ILE A 110 17.03 -0.77 13.01
CA ILE A 110 17.01 -0.15 11.69
C ILE A 110 15.89 0.90 11.58
N GLY A 111 15.88 1.61 10.46
CA GLY A 111 14.72 2.38 10.02
C GLY A 111 14.48 2.25 8.53
N VAL A 112 13.22 2.37 8.12
CA VAL A 112 12.80 2.44 6.72
C VAL A 112 12.74 3.91 6.32
N ALA A 113 13.66 4.32 5.45
CA ALA A 113 13.79 5.70 5.02
C ALA A 113 12.85 6.01 3.85
N GLY A 114 12.35 7.24 3.81
CA GLY A 114 11.58 7.74 2.68
C GLY A 114 11.78 9.22 2.41
N ILE A 115 11.47 9.63 1.19
CA ILE A 115 11.35 11.03 0.77
C ILE A 115 9.89 11.44 0.98
N VAL A 116 9.64 12.43 1.83
CA VAL A 116 8.29 12.90 2.17
C VAL A 116 7.83 13.95 1.16
N ILE A 117 6.57 13.82 0.79
CA ILE A 117 5.87 14.74 -0.09
C ILE A 117 5.00 15.63 0.79
N GLU A 118 5.00 16.94 0.52
CA GLU A 118 4.15 17.87 1.26
C GLU A 118 2.67 17.56 0.94
N PRO A 119 1.83 17.22 1.95
CA PRO A 119 0.42 16.96 1.70
C PRO A 119 -0.26 18.22 1.14
N THR A 120 -0.89 18.10 -0.02
CA THR A 120 -1.71 19.16 -0.61
C THR A 120 -3.19 18.91 -0.34
N ALA A 121 -4.02 19.95 -0.43
CA ALA A 121 -5.48 19.80 -0.33
C ALA A 121 -6.01 18.82 -1.39
N ASP A 122 -5.50 18.88 -2.62
CA ASP A 122 -5.88 17.98 -3.70
C ASP A 122 -5.46 16.53 -3.44
N LEU A 123 -4.27 16.31 -2.90
CA LEU A 123 -3.80 14.96 -2.56
C LEU A 123 -4.61 14.35 -1.41
N LEU A 124 -4.96 15.15 -0.39
CA LEU A 124 -5.84 14.72 0.70
C LEU A 124 -7.26 14.44 0.22
N LYS A 125 -7.78 15.28 -0.68
CA LYS A 125 -9.08 15.08 -1.31
C LYS A 125 -9.11 13.80 -2.13
N LEU A 126 -8.10 13.55 -2.97
CA LEU A 126 -7.96 12.31 -3.73
C LEU A 126 -7.94 11.10 -2.81
N GLN A 127 -7.17 11.14 -1.72
CA GLN A 127 -7.15 10.05 -0.75
C GLN A 127 -8.56 9.78 -0.19
N GLN A 128 -9.30 10.82 0.20
CA GLN A 128 -10.66 10.67 0.73
C GLN A 128 -11.62 10.11 -0.33
N GLU A 129 -11.59 10.62 -1.55
CA GLU A 129 -12.43 10.12 -2.65
C GLU A 129 -12.15 8.65 -2.97
N LEU A 130 -10.87 8.23 -2.90
CA LEU A 130 -10.51 6.82 -3.05
C LEU A 130 -11.03 5.96 -1.88
N ILE A 131 -10.96 6.46 -0.64
CA ILE A 131 -11.51 5.76 0.54
C ILE A 131 -12.99 5.49 0.34
N ASP A 132 -13.74 6.50 -0.09
CA ASP A 132 -15.19 6.43 -0.27
C ASP A 132 -15.56 5.54 -1.46
N ALA A 133 -14.84 5.68 -2.59
CA ALA A 133 -15.08 4.90 -3.80
C ALA A 133 -14.88 3.39 -3.61
N VAL A 134 -13.87 2.98 -2.82
CA VAL A 134 -13.61 1.55 -2.59
C VAL A 134 -14.39 0.97 -1.42
N ALA A 135 -14.95 1.79 -0.53
CA ALA A 135 -15.62 1.34 0.69
C ALA A 135 -16.67 0.22 0.47
N PRO A 136 -17.54 0.28 -0.57
CA PRO A 136 -18.54 -0.77 -0.82
C PRO A 136 -17.97 -2.16 -1.12
N PHE A 137 -16.70 -2.25 -1.52
CA PHE A 137 -16.05 -3.51 -1.92
C PHE A 137 -15.18 -4.10 -0.80
N THR A 138 -15.04 -3.38 0.31
CA THR A 138 -14.07 -3.71 1.36
C THR A 138 -14.64 -4.65 2.42
N VAL A 139 -13.74 -5.32 3.12
CA VAL A 139 -14.02 -6.09 4.34
C VAL A 139 -13.16 -5.57 5.48
N LYS A 140 -13.61 -5.79 6.72
CA LYS A 140 -12.93 -5.23 7.92
C LYS A 140 -11.55 -5.85 8.16
N ALA A 141 -11.36 -7.12 7.80
CA ALA A 141 -10.12 -7.85 8.03
C ALA A 141 -9.88 -8.87 6.90
N GLY A 142 -8.62 -9.25 6.73
CA GLY A 142 -8.18 -10.36 5.92
C GLY A 142 -7.32 -11.33 6.74
N THR A 143 -6.80 -12.36 6.07
CA THR A 143 -5.79 -13.28 6.62
C THR A 143 -4.53 -13.20 5.78
N ALA A 144 -3.48 -13.94 6.13
CA ALA A 144 -2.26 -14.05 5.31
C ALA A 144 -2.56 -14.45 3.85
N ALA A 145 -3.64 -15.21 3.60
CA ALA A 145 -4.05 -15.62 2.26
C ALA A 145 -4.49 -14.45 1.35
N ALA A 146 -4.75 -13.27 1.92
CA ALA A 146 -5.10 -12.08 1.13
C ALA A 146 -3.89 -11.44 0.44
N PHE A 147 -2.68 -11.80 0.85
CA PHE A 147 -1.42 -11.22 0.36
C PHE A 147 -0.82 -12.09 -0.75
N ALA A 148 -0.06 -11.47 -1.63
CA ALA A 148 0.78 -12.17 -2.57
C ALA A 148 1.98 -12.77 -1.83
N THR A 149 2.35 -13.99 -2.19
CA THR A 149 3.52 -14.68 -1.63
C THR A 149 4.41 -15.22 -2.74
N THR A 150 5.69 -15.38 -2.44
CA THR A 150 6.64 -16.16 -3.25
C THR A 150 7.25 -17.24 -2.37
N THR A 151 8.04 -18.15 -2.95
CA THR A 151 8.81 -19.13 -2.17
C THR A 151 9.76 -18.46 -1.17
N GLU A 152 10.31 -17.31 -1.54
CA GLU A 152 11.27 -16.53 -0.74
C GLU A 152 10.57 -15.60 0.27
N ASN A 153 9.37 -15.10 -0.07
CA ASN A 153 8.57 -14.18 0.75
C ASN A 153 7.19 -14.78 1.03
N SER A 154 7.17 -15.92 1.73
CA SER A 154 5.94 -16.63 2.09
C SER A 154 5.36 -16.22 3.44
N ASP A 155 6.18 -15.64 4.33
CA ASP A 155 5.76 -15.22 5.66
C ASP A 155 5.07 -13.85 5.61
N ILE A 156 3.84 -13.79 6.12
CA ILE A 156 3.05 -12.55 6.24
C ILE A 156 2.91 -12.22 7.71
N GLN A 157 3.47 -11.08 8.11
CA GLN A 157 3.54 -10.69 9.51
C GLN A 157 2.13 -10.39 10.05
N PRO A 158 1.72 -10.92 11.22
CA PRO A 158 0.43 -10.58 11.82
C PRO A 158 0.22 -9.07 11.99
N ALA A 159 1.29 -8.35 12.37
CA ALA A 159 1.27 -6.90 12.49
C ALA A 159 0.95 -6.17 11.17
N LEU A 160 1.33 -6.74 10.03
CA LEU A 160 0.98 -6.19 8.71
C LEU A 160 -0.51 -6.36 8.42
N ILE A 161 -1.11 -7.49 8.80
CA ILE A 161 -2.55 -7.73 8.63
C ILE A 161 -3.34 -6.68 9.42
N ASP A 162 -2.96 -6.44 10.69
CA ASP A 162 -3.56 -5.43 11.54
C ASP A 162 -3.32 -4.01 11.00
N TYR A 163 -2.13 -3.76 10.44
CA TYR A 163 -1.79 -2.49 9.81
C TYR A 163 -2.72 -2.18 8.63
N VAL A 164 -2.91 -3.13 7.71
CA VAL A 164 -3.81 -2.95 6.55
C VAL A 164 -5.26 -2.77 7.00
N ALA A 165 -5.72 -3.53 8.00
CA ALA A 165 -7.06 -3.37 8.56
C ALA A 165 -7.28 -1.98 9.17
N ALA A 166 -6.24 -1.41 9.78
CA ALA A 166 -6.29 -0.11 10.45
C ALA A 166 -5.80 1.06 9.59
N PHE A 167 -5.43 0.84 8.32
CA PHE A 167 -4.77 1.86 7.49
C PHE A 167 -5.61 3.13 7.39
N VAL A 168 -6.88 3.01 7.01
CA VAL A 168 -7.76 4.19 6.87
C VAL A 168 -7.87 4.98 8.16
N PRO A 169 -8.27 4.38 9.30
CA PRO A 169 -8.37 5.15 10.53
C PRO A 169 -7.01 5.64 11.07
N LYS A 170 -5.86 5.04 10.72
CA LYS A 170 -4.57 5.40 11.33
C LYS A 170 -3.59 6.19 10.45
N SER A 171 -3.72 6.12 9.13
CA SER A 171 -2.70 6.58 8.17
C SER A 171 -3.24 7.54 7.10
N THR A 172 -4.42 8.13 7.30
CA THR A 172 -5.08 9.02 6.33
C THR A 172 -5.42 10.38 6.94
N GLY A 173 -5.83 11.34 6.09
CA GLY A 173 -6.22 12.68 6.52
C GLY A 173 -5.08 13.41 7.22
N THR A 174 -5.30 13.90 8.44
CA THR A 174 -4.27 14.61 9.22
C THR A 174 -3.10 13.72 9.66
N ARG A 175 -3.25 12.39 9.57
CA ARG A 175 -2.18 11.41 9.82
C ARG A 175 -1.51 10.94 8.53
N PHE A 176 -1.90 11.47 7.37
CA PHE A 176 -1.32 11.09 6.11
C PHE A 176 0.12 11.56 6.00
N ASN A 177 1.02 10.62 5.71
CA ASN A 177 2.43 10.88 5.46
C ASN A 177 2.78 10.33 4.08
N PRO A 178 2.46 11.02 2.97
CA PRO A 178 2.79 10.57 1.63
C PRO A 178 4.30 10.58 1.45
N HIS A 179 4.86 9.46 1.02
CA HIS A 179 6.29 9.32 0.84
C HIS A 179 6.62 8.29 -0.23
N VAL A 180 7.84 8.39 -0.75
CA VAL A 180 8.50 7.34 -1.51
C VAL A 180 9.51 6.66 -0.61
N THR A 181 9.37 5.37 -0.37
CA THR A 181 10.34 4.57 0.39
C THR A 181 11.61 4.38 -0.43
N VAL A 182 12.77 4.68 0.17
CA VAL A 182 14.06 4.71 -0.54
C VAL A 182 15.11 3.75 0.00
N GLY A 183 14.89 3.09 1.14
CA GLY A 183 15.82 2.07 1.62
C GLY A 183 15.77 1.89 3.14
N ILE A 184 16.79 1.20 3.65
CA ILE A 184 16.95 0.87 5.07
C ILE A 184 18.38 1.20 5.48
N ALA A 185 18.55 1.70 6.71
CA ALA A 185 19.86 1.80 7.37
C ALA A 185 19.68 1.76 8.90
N SER A 186 20.79 1.82 9.65
CA SER A 186 20.73 2.00 11.10
C SER A 186 20.04 3.32 11.45
N GLN A 187 19.31 3.35 12.56
CA GLN A 187 18.62 4.58 12.97
C GLN A 187 19.58 5.75 13.18
N ASP A 188 20.79 5.50 13.67
CA ASP A 188 21.78 6.57 13.91
C ASP A 188 22.28 7.18 12.60
N TYR A 189 22.47 6.37 11.55
CA TYR A 189 22.79 6.89 10.22
C TYR A 189 21.62 7.73 9.67
N LEU A 190 20.38 7.25 9.82
CA LEU A 190 19.20 7.96 9.33
C LEU A 190 18.97 9.28 10.06
N LYS A 191 19.18 9.33 11.38
CA LYS A 191 19.14 10.60 12.14
C LYS A 191 20.17 11.61 11.60
N GLY A 192 21.37 11.15 11.27
CA GLY A 192 22.39 11.98 10.62
C GLY A 192 21.93 12.49 9.26
N MET A 193 21.40 11.60 8.42
CA MET A 193 20.86 11.95 7.10
C MET A 193 19.68 12.94 7.17
N LEU A 194 18.83 12.85 8.20
CA LEU A 194 17.71 13.79 8.43
C LEU A 194 18.17 15.17 8.93
N ALA A 195 19.36 15.27 9.52
CA ALA A 195 19.93 16.54 9.99
C ALA A 195 20.64 17.32 8.88
N GLU A 196 20.90 16.68 7.74
CA GLU A 196 21.46 17.33 6.56
C GLU A 196 20.39 18.20 5.87
N PRO A 197 20.79 19.29 5.19
CA PRO A 197 19.87 20.03 4.33
C PRO A 197 19.23 19.12 3.28
N PHE A 198 17.94 19.31 3.04
CA PHE A 198 17.22 18.64 1.98
C PHE A 198 16.97 19.63 0.84
N ASP A 199 17.47 19.32 -0.34
CA ASP A 199 17.17 20.09 -1.54
C ASP A 199 15.75 19.76 -1.98
N GLU A 200 14.79 20.65 -1.67
CA GLU A 200 13.39 20.50 -2.09
C GLU A 200 13.31 20.42 -3.62
N PHE A 201 12.44 19.55 -4.13
CA PHE A 201 12.22 19.41 -5.57
C PHE A 201 10.75 19.18 -5.90
N ILE A 202 10.40 19.59 -7.12
CA ILE A 202 9.06 19.41 -7.68
C ILE A 202 9.07 18.20 -8.60
N PHE A 203 8.02 17.39 -8.50
CA PHE A 203 7.77 16.26 -9.39
C PHE A 203 6.27 16.15 -9.67
N SER A 204 5.92 15.32 -10.64
CA SER A 204 4.54 14.97 -10.96
C SER A 204 4.30 13.46 -10.78
N PRO A 205 3.09 13.03 -10.41
CA PRO A 205 2.64 11.66 -10.65
C PRO A 205 2.67 11.38 -12.16
N ALA A 206 3.32 10.29 -12.56
CA ALA A 206 3.31 9.79 -13.93
C ALA A 206 2.16 8.82 -14.21
N GLY A 207 1.58 8.24 -13.15
CA GLY A 207 0.48 7.29 -13.27
C GLY A 207 -0.05 6.84 -11.93
N ALA A 208 -0.96 5.87 -11.97
CA ALA A 208 -1.47 5.19 -10.79
C ALA A 208 -1.65 3.70 -11.10
N SER A 209 -1.46 2.88 -10.07
CA SER A 209 -1.63 1.44 -10.14
C SER A 209 -2.24 0.92 -8.85
N ILE A 210 -2.81 -0.28 -8.92
CA ILE A 210 -3.23 -1.06 -7.76
C ILE A 210 -2.47 -2.37 -7.75
N TYR A 211 -1.95 -2.69 -6.57
CA TYR A 211 -1.15 -3.88 -6.32
C TYR A 211 -1.81 -4.73 -5.25
N GLN A 212 -1.59 -6.03 -5.32
CA GLN A 212 -1.76 -6.91 -4.19
C GLN A 212 -0.51 -6.80 -3.32
N LEU A 213 -0.72 -6.54 -2.04
CA LEU A 213 0.33 -6.43 -1.04
C LEU A 213 1.00 -7.79 -0.81
N GLY A 214 2.32 -7.78 -0.62
CA GLY A 214 3.11 -8.92 -0.17
C GLY A 214 3.64 -8.74 1.24
N SER A 215 4.62 -9.57 1.61
CA SER A 215 5.33 -9.45 2.89
C SER A 215 5.86 -8.02 3.11
N TYR A 216 5.88 -7.56 4.37
CA TYR A 216 6.27 -6.20 4.77
C TYR A 216 5.48 -5.05 4.10
N GLY A 217 4.30 -5.33 3.54
CA GLY A 217 3.46 -4.31 2.89
C GLY A 217 3.98 -3.88 1.53
N THR A 218 4.81 -4.71 0.89
CA THR A 218 5.33 -4.44 -0.46
C THR A 218 4.22 -4.45 -1.50
N ALA A 219 4.26 -3.52 -2.45
CA ALA A 219 3.44 -3.57 -3.67
C ALA A 219 3.93 -4.71 -4.59
N MET A 220 3.64 -5.96 -4.22
CA MET A 220 4.31 -7.15 -4.78
C MET A 220 3.76 -7.57 -6.14
N LYS A 221 2.43 -7.68 -6.29
CA LYS A 221 1.81 -8.13 -7.55
C LYS A 221 0.94 -7.02 -8.13
N LYS A 222 1.36 -6.45 -9.27
CA LYS A 222 0.54 -5.48 -10.00
C LYS A 222 -0.77 -6.16 -10.41
N LEU A 223 -1.89 -5.58 -10.00
CA LEU A 223 -3.22 -6.07 -10.35
C LEU A 223 -3.79 -5.31 -11.53
N TYR A 224 -3.66 -3.99 -11.52
CA TYR A 224 -4.18 -3.11 -12.57
C TYR A 224 -3.37 -1.82 -12.65
N VAL A 225 -3.30 -1.23 -13.84
CA VAL A 225 -2.73 0.09 -14.10
C VAL A 225 -3.76 0.92 -14.85
N TRP A 226 -4.00 2.15 -14.39
CA TRP A 226 -4.90 3.06 -15.09
C TRP A 226 -4.11 3.87 -16.12
N ASN A 227 -4.51 3.75 -17.38
CA ASN A 227 -4.01 4.63 -18.44
C ASN A 227 -4.72 5.97 -18.30
N LEU A 228 -4.02 6.93 -17.69
CA LEU A 228 -4.55 8.27 -17.49
C LEU A 228 -4.27 9.07 -18.76
N SER A 229 -5.32 9.40 -19.50
CA SER A 229 -5.23 10.30 -20.65
C SER A 229 -4.92 11.71 -20.18
N HIS A 230 -3.96 12.36 -20.84
CA HIS A 230 -3.73 13.80 -20.77
C HIS A 230 -4.91 14.58 -21.36
#